data_AF-A0A7W1XQ39-F1
#
_entry.id   AF-A0A7W1XQ39-F1
#
_cell.length_a   1.000
_cell.length_b   1.000
_cell.length_c   1.000
_cell.angle_alpha   90.00
_cell.angle_beta   90.00
_cell.angle_gamma   90.00
#
_symmetry.space_group_name_H-M   'P 1'
#
loop_
_entity.id
_entity.type
_entity.pdbx_description
1 polymer ?
#
loop_
_entity_poly.entity_id
_entity_poly.type
_entity_poly.pdbx_seq_one_letter_code
_entity_poly.pdbx_strand_id
1 'polypeptide(L)' 'MNHKHDLQGEDILVPASKTAPCSICGKEAHYVEISFESPICSKECAKQMWKQYVDTQVSRKYKTFSDFL' A
#
# COMPACT_ATOMS: atom_id res chain seq x y z
N MET A 1 14.48 27.77 -12.13
CA MET A 1 14.49 26.43 -11.48
C MET A 1 13.05 25.97 -11.38
N ASN A 2 12.67 24.98 -12.18
CA ASN A 2 11.30 24.47 -12.29
C ASN A 2 11.01 23.50 -11.14
N HIS A 3 10.33 23.96 -10.09
CA HIS A 3 9.67 23.04 -9.15
C HIS A 3 8.25 22.82 -9.64
N LYS A 4 8.08 21.91 -10.60
CA LYS A 4 6.78 21.27 -10.82
C LYS A 4 6.59 20.32 -9.64
N HIS A 5 5.94 20.81 -8.58
CA HIS A 5 5.33 19.94 -7.59
C HIS A 5 4.11 19.30 -8.26
N ASP A 6 4.38 18.25 -9.02
CA ASP A 6 3.41 17.20 -9.32
C ASP A 6 3.06 16.56 -7.97
N LEU A 7 2.13 17.19 -7.24
CA LEU A 7 1.36 16.54 -6.19
C LEU A 7 0.40 15.54 -6.87
N GLN A 8 0.96 14.59 -7.63
CA GLN A 8 0.25 13.36 -7.92
C GLN A 8 0.12 12.64 -6.59
N GLY A 9 -1.03 12.05 -6.28
CA GLY A 9 -1.24 11.24 -5.08
C GLY A 9 -0.42 9.94 -5.06
N GLU A 10 0.83 10.01 -5.51
CA GLU A 10 1.71 8.90 -5.89
C GLU A 10 2.90 8.69 -4.95
N ASP A 11 3.12 9.57 -3.97
CA ASP A 11 4.15 9.38 -2.93
C ASP A 11 3.50 9.22 -1.54
N ILE A 12 2.77 8.11 -1.37
CA ILE A 12 2.25 7.63 -0.08
C ILE A 12 3.38 6.91 0.72
N LEU A 13 4.58 6.86 0.17
CA LEU A 13 5.76 6.26 0.79
C LEU A 13 6.59 7.33 1.50
N VAL A 14 6.64 7.26 2.83
CA VAL A 14 7.51 8.10 3.64
C VAL A 14 8.77 7.32 4.04
N PRO A 15 9.95 7.95 4.11
CA PRO A 15 11.16 7.28 4.60
C PRO A 15 10.95 6.72 6.02
N ALA A 16 11.34 5.46 6.24
CA ALA A 16 11.25 4.81 7.54
C ALA A 16 12.40 5.26 8.45
N SER A 17 12.11 5.49 9.73
CA SER A 17 13.13 5.80 10.75
C SER A 17 13.93 4.57 11.20
N LYS A 18 13.41 3.37 10.93
CA LYS A 18 14.03 2.07 11.24
C LYS A 18 13.78 1.11 10.10
N THR A 19 14.74 0.22 9.83
CA THR A 19 14.55 -0.86 8.86
C THR A 19 13.70 -1.97 9.46
N ALA A 20 12.80 -2.51 8.65
CA ALA A 20 11.91 -3.61 8.99
C ALA A 20 11.69 -4.48 7.74
N PRO A 21 11.25 -5.75 7.86
CA PRO A 21 10.92 -6.55 6.69
C PRO A 21 9.67 -5.99 5.99
N CYS A 22 9.71 -5.91 4.67
CA CYS A 22 8.62 -5.46 3.81
C CYS A 22 7.41 -6.39 3.96
N SER A 23 6.24 -5.81 4.19
CA SER A 23 4.99 -6.57 4.40
C SER A 23 4.53 -7.38 3.18
N ILE A 24 5.11 -7.16 2.00
CA ILE A 24 4.75 -7.86 0.75
C ILE A 24 5.77 -8.92 0.35
N CYS A 25 7.07 -8.61 0.40
CA CYS A 25 8.12 -9.48 -0.13
C CYS A 25 9.16 -9.93 0.90
N GLY A 26 9.09 -9.44 2.14
CA GLY A 26 9.99 -9.80 3.24
C GLY A 26 11.41 -9.21 3.16
N LYS A 27 11.77 -8.52 2.08
CA LYS A 27 13.06 -7.80 1.96
C LYS A 27 13.12 -6.62 2.91
N GLU A 28 14.32 -6.09 3.16
CA GLU A 28 14.49 -4.89 3.97
C GLU A 28 13.70 -3.71 3.36
N ALA A 29 12.88 -3.07 4.20
CA ALA A 29 12.09 -1.91 3.87
C ALA A 29 12.77 -0.64 4.38
N HIS A 30 12.78 0.38 3.51
CA HIS A 30 13.27 1.72 3.82
C HIS A 30 12.16 2.77 3.82
N TYR A 31 10.92 2.37 3.53
CA TYR A 31 9.76 3.23 3.48
C TYR A 31 8.63 2.68 4.33
N VAL A 32 7.72 3.56 4.73
CA VAL A 32 6.43 3.22 5.31
C VAL A 32 5.35 3.72 4.36
N GLU A 33 4.41 2.83 4.02
CA GLU A 33 3.17 3.22 3.36
C GLU A 33 2.22 3.75 4.45
N ILE A 34 1.87 5.05 4.37
CA ILE A 34 1.18 5.74 5.47
C ILE A 34 -0.29 5.34 5.65
N SER A 35 -0.94 4.81 4.63
CA SER A 35 -2.37 4.43 4.70
C SER A 35 -2.56 3.12 5.46
N PHE A 36 -1.55 2.26 5.43
CA PHE A 36 -1.53 0.98 6.15
C PHE A 36 -0.50 0.94 7.27
N GLU A 37 0.20 2.05 7.54
CA GLU A 37 1.30 2.15 8.51
C GLU A 37 2.31 0.99 8.40
N SER A 38 2.59 0.57 7.16
CA SER A 38 3.26 -0.70 6.89
C SER A 38 4.63 -0.52 6.23
N PRO A 39 5.66 -1.27 6.67
CA PRO A 39 6.98 -1.21 6.06
C PRO A 39 6.95 -1.75 4.63
N ILE A 40 7.46 -0.96 3.69
CA ILE A 40 7.49 -1.25 2.26
C ILE A 40 8.86 -0.94 1.66
N CYS A 41 9.36 -1.84 0.82
CA CYS A 41 10.65 -1.69 0.15
C CYS A 41 10.57 -0.93 -1.18
N SER A 42 9.41 -0.87 -1.84
CA SER A 42 9.27 -0.26 -3.17
C SER A 42 7.82 0.12 -3.51
N LYS A 43 7.66 0.99 -4.53
CA LYS A 43 6.35 1.41 -5.03
C LYS A 43 5.52 0.24 -5.57
N GLU A 44 6.17 -0.77 -6.13
CA GLU A 44 5.50 -1.99 -6.63
C GLU A 44 4.90 -2.79 -5.47
N CYS A 45 5.61 -2.89 -4.35
CA CYS A 45 5.08 -3.53 -3.14
C CYS A 45 3.91 -2.72 -2.56
N ALA A 46 3.99 -1.39 -2.53
CA ALA A 46 2.85 -0.55 -2.14
C ALA A 46 1.61 -0.81 -3.03
N LYS A 47 1.78 -0.85 -4.36
CA LYS A 47 0.69 -1.15 -5.31
C LYS A 47 0.08 -2.53 -5.06
N GLN A 48 0.89 -3.54 -4.75
CA GLN A 48 0.40 -4.88 -4.41
C GLN A 48 -0.39 -4.90 -3.10
N MET A 49 0.05 -4.16 -2.08
CA MET A 49 -0.67 -4.00 -0.82
C MET A 49 -2.07 -3.41 -1.05
N TRP A 50 -2.15 -2.32 -1.82
CA TRP A 50 -3.42 -1.71 -2.21
C TRP A 50 -4.31 -2.66 -3.01
N LYS A 51 -3.74 -3.43 -3.94
CA LYS A 51 -4.47 -4.45 -4.69
C LYS A 51 -5.08 -5.50 -3.77
N GLN A 52 -4.30 -6.04 -2.83
CA GLN A 52 -4.80 -7.01 -1.84
C GLN A 52 -5.92 -6.41 -0.97
N TYR A 53 -5.79 -5.16 -0.53
CA TYR A 53 -6.83 -4.47 0.22
C TYR A 53 -8.13 -4.34 -0.60
N VAL A 54 -8.06 -3.88 -1.84
CA VAL A 54 -9.23 -3.76 -2.73
C VAL A 54 -9.87 -5.13 -2.99
N ASP A 55 -9.05 -6.14 -3.31
CA ASP A 55 -9.54 -7.50 -3.58
C ASP A 55 -10.29 -8.08 -2.37
N THR A 56 -9.80 -7.86 -1.15
CA THR A 56 -10.49 -8.31 0.08
C THR A 56 -11.78 -7.54 0.36
N GLN A 57 -11.82 -6.22 0.09
CA GLN A 57 -13.01 -5.41 0.28
C GLN A 57 -14.10 -5.73 -0.76
N VAL A 58 -13.73 -5.95 -2.02
CA VAL A 58 -14.66 -6.40 -3.08
C VAL A 58 -15.20 -7.79 -2.76
N SER A 59 -14.34 -8.71 -2.32
CA SER A 59 -14.77 -10.06 -1.92
C SER A 59 -15.76 -10.04 -0.76
N ARG A 60 -15.59 -9.13 0.22
CA ARG A 60 -16.56 -8.95 1.32
C ARG A 60 -17.92 -8.47 0.82
N LYS A 61 -17.95 -7.49 -0.09
CA LYS A 61 -19.20 -6.98 -0.67
C LYS A 61 -19.98 -8.06 -1.43
N TYR A 62 -19.29 -8.94 -2.15
CA TYR A 62 -19.94 -10.06 -2.84
C TYR A 62 -20.46 -11.13 -1.88
N LYS A 63 -19.73 -11.43 -0.81
CA LYS A 63 -20.16 -12.42 0.19
C LYS A 63 -21.43 -11.97 0.93
N THR A 64 -21.49 -10.69 1.33
CA THR A 64 -22.71 -10.11 1.91
C THR A 64 -23.90 -10.14 0.95
N PHE A 65 -23.69 -10.06 -0.37
CA PHE A 65 -24.79 -10.12 -1.32
C PHE A 65 -25.30 -11.55 -1.57
N SER A 66 -24.41 -12.54 -1.52
CA SER A 66 -24.75 -13.96 -1.74
C SER A 66 -25.46 -14.62 -0.55
N ASP A 67 -25.28 -14.12 0.67
CA ASP A 67 -25.95 -14.64 1.86
C ASP A 67 -27.41 -14.16 1.99
N PHE A 68 -27.88 -13.29 1.07
CA PHE A 68 -29.24 -12.73 1.06
C PHE A 68 -30.10 -13.21 -0.13
N LEU A 69 -29.63 -14.19 -0.92
CA LEU A 69 -30.35 -14.79 -2.05
C LEU A 69 -30.79 -16.23 -1.75
#